data_AF-S6VRX5-F1
#
_entry.id   AF-S6VRX5-F1
#
_cell.length_a   1.000
_cell.length_b   1.000
_cell.length_c   1.000
_cell.angle_alpha   90.00
_cell.angle_beta   90.00
_cell.angle_gamma   90.00
#
_symmetry.space_group_name_H-M   'P 1'
#
loop_
_entity.id
_entity.type
_entity.pdbx_description
1 polymer ?
#
loop_
_entity_poly.entity_id
_entity_poly.type
_entity_poly.pdbx_seq_one_letter_code
_entity_poly.pdbx_strand_id
1 'polypeptide(L)'
;MIDTFERTGPLMEASSYPAWAQQLINDCSPAKARVVEHELYQQMRDAKLSPQIMRQYLIGGWPVVEQFAVYMAKNLTKTRFGRHPGEDMARRWLMRNIRVELNHADYWVNWCAAHDVTLEDLHDQRVAPELHALSHWCWQTSSSDSLAVAMAATNYAIEGATGEWSAVVCSTGVYAEAFAEETRKKSMKWLKMHAQYDDAHPWEALEIICTLVGNKPSLQLQAELRQAVTKSYDYMYLFLERCMQLDKVKSPRGRVAALEM
;
A
#
# COMPACT_ATOMS: atom_id res chain seq x y z
N MET A 1 5.12 35.40 -8.84
CA MET A 1 4.90 34.20 -9.65
C MET A 1 4.96 33.02 -8.71
N ILE A 2 3.90 32.22 -8.63
CA ILE A 2 3.95 30.93 -7.92
C ILE A 2 4.88 30.03 -8.73
N ASP A 3 5.81 29.35 -8.06
CA ASP A 3 6.73 28.40 -8.69
C ASP A 3 5.99 27.10 -9.02
N THR A 4 5.07 27.19 -9.98
CA THR A 4 4.13 26.12 -10.35
C THR A 4 4.81 25.07 -11.20
N PHE A 5 4.64 23.79 -10.84
CA PHE A 5 5.01 22.66 -11.68
C PHE A 5 3.89 22.34 -12.68
N GLU A 6 4.26 22.15 -13.95
CA GLU A 6 3.41 21.65 -15.03
C GLU A 6 4.16 20.55 -15.77
N ARG A 7 3.58 19.34 -15.84
CA ARG A 7 4.22 18.20 -16.48
C ARG A 7 4.19 18.34 -18.00
N THR A 8 5.33 18.15 -18.65
CA THR A 8 5.46 18.18 -20.12
C THR A 8 5.73 16.80 -20.74
N GLY A 9 6.32 15.87 -19.99
CA GLY A 9 6.61 14.51 -20.43
C GLY A 9 5.51 13.48 -20.07
N PRO A 10 5.72 12.18 -20.36
CA PRO A 10 4.79 11.12 -20.01
C PRO A 10 4.52 11.02 -18.50
N LEU A 11 3.29 10.64 -18.11
CA LEU A 11 2.87 10.55 -16.70
C LEU A 11 3.74 9.57 -15.90
N MET A 12 4.01 8.40 -16.45
CA MET A 12 4.67 7.31 -15.72
C MET A 12 6.20 7.30 -15.86
N GLU A 13 6.79 8.45 -16.19
CA GLU A 13 8.24 8.60 -16.35
C GLU A 13 8.80 9.59 -15.33
N ALA A 14 9.75 9.16 -14.51
CA ALA A 14 10.38 10.01 -13.49
C ALA A 14 11.04 11.27 -14.10
N SER A 15 11.54 11.19 -15.33
CA SER A 15 12.12 12.32 -16.07
C SER A 15 11.14 13.45 -16.37
N SER A 16 9.83 13.19 -16.26
CA SER A 16 8.78 14.20 -16.44
C SER A 16 8.56 15.10 -15.22
N TYR A 17 9.24 14.83 -14.11
CA TYR A 17 9.09 15.51 -12.84
C TYR A 17 10.34 16.31 -12.44
N PRO A 18 10.24 17.28 -11.52
CA PRO A 18 11.39 18.08 -11.10
C PRO A 18 12.51 17.24 -10.48
N ALA A 19 13.74 17.76 -10.51
CA ALA A 19 14.91 17.05 -9.99
C ALA A 19 14.77 16.62 -8.52
N TRP A 20 14.08 17.42 -7.69
CA TRP A 20 13.83 17.05 -6.29
C TRP A 20 12.90 15.84 -6.15
N ALA A 21 11.91 15.69 -7.04
CA ALA A 21 11.01 14.54 -7.05
C ALA A 21 11.72 13.28 -7.57
N GLN A 22 12.60 13.42 -8.57
CA GLN A 22 13.48 12.33 -9.00
C GLN A 22 14.41 11.88 -7.86
N GLN A 23 14.97 12.82 -7.11
CA GLN A 23 15.79 12.51 -5.94
C GLN A 23 14.97 11.83 -4.83
N LEU A 24 13.73 12.28 -4.58
CA LEU A 24 12.80 11.63 -3.64
C LEU A 24 12.57 10.16 -4.01
N ILE A 25 12.28 9.87 -5.29
CA ILE A 25 12.12 8.49 -5.80
C ILE A 25 13.40 7.67 -5.52
N ASN A 26 14.56 8.20 -5.89
CA ASN A 26 15.85 7.51 -5.70
C ASN A 26 16.13 7.22 -4.23
N ASP A 27 15.96 8.22 -3.36
CA ASP A 27 16.19 8.11 -1.92
C ASP A 27 15.28 7.08 -1.24
N CYS A 28 14.03 6.93 -1.72
CA CYS A 28 13.06 5.99 -1.15
C CYS A 28 13.13 4.60 -1.79
N SER A 29 13.88 4.43 -2.89
CA SER A 29 13.94 3.18 -3.65
C SER A 29 14.39 1.97 -2.83
N PRO A 30 15.38 2.04 -1.92
CA PRO A 30 15.77 0.86 -1.14
C PRO A 30 14.70 0.44 -0.13
N ALA A 31 13.98 1.40 0.44
CA ALA A 31 12.88 1.14 1.37
C ALA A 31 11.68 0.51 0.66
N LYS A 32 11.38 0.95 -0.57
CA LYS A 32 10.36 0.33 -1.42
C LYS A 32 10.75 -1.09 -1.85
N ALA A 33 11.98 -1.29 -2.32
CA ALA A 33 12.46 -2.56 -2.84
C ALA A 33 12.29 -3.71 -1.82
N ARG A 34 12.70 -3.50 -0.56
CA ARG A 34 12.55 -4.51 0.49
C ARG A 34 11.08 -4.87 0.83
N VAL A 35 10.12 -4.05 0.42
CA VAL A 35 8.69 -4.35 0.54
C VAL A 35 8.22 -5.13 -0.69
N VAL A 36 8.38 -4.58 -1.88
CA VAL A 36 7.78 -5.16 -3.10
C VAL A 36 8.47 -6.44 -3.55
N GLU A 37 9.74 -6.63 -3.18
CA GLU A 37 10.53 -7.84 -3.47
C GLU A 37 10.55 -8.83 -2.29
N HIS A 38 9.76 -8.57 -1.25
CA HIS A 38 9.82 -9.32 0.01
C HIS A 38 9.54 -10.82 -0.17
N GLU A 39 10.24 -11.67 0.61
CA GLU A 39 10.12 -13.13 0.57
C GLU A 39 8.67 -13.62 0.75
N LEU A 40 7.91 -12.97 1.63
CA LEU A 40 6.49 -13.26 1.86
C LEU A 40 5.69 -13.26 0.56
N TYR A 41 5.89 -12.29 -0.32
CA TYR A 41 5.16 -12.20 -1.59
C TYR A 41 5.61 -13.27 -2.59
N GLN A 42 6.89 -13.63 -2.58
CA GLN A 42 7.41 -14.72 -3.40
C GLN A 42 6.83 -16.07 -2.94
N GLN A 43 6.73 -16.30 -1.63
CA GLN A 43 6.08 -17.50 -1.08
C GLN A 43 4.57 -17.50 -1.34
N MET A 44 3.91 -16.34 -1.28
CA MET A 44 2.48 -16.22 -1.61
C MET A 44 2.22 -16.55 -3.08
N ARG A 45 3.01 -15.97 -3.99
CA ARG A 45 2.98 -16.25 -5.44
C ARG A 45 3.07 -17.74 -5.74
N ASP A 46 3.95 -18.43 -5.03
CA ASP A 46 4.22 -19.86 -5.21
C ASP A 46 3.23 -20.77 -4.45
N ALA A 47 2.20 -20.20 -3.80
CA ALA A 47 1.26 -20.92 -2.92
C ALA A 47 1.95 -21.72 -1.79
N LYS A 48 3.04 -21.17 -1.23
CA LYS A 48 3.87 -21.80 -0.19
C LYS A 48 3.70 -21.21 1.22
N LEU A 49 3.01 -20.07 1.36
CA LEU A 49 2.77 -19.49 2.69
C LEU A 49 1.97 -20.45 3.57
N SER A 50 2.36 -20.54 4.84
CA SER A 50 1.59 -21.32 5.81
C SER A 50 0.20 -20.69 6.01
N PRO A 51 -0.86 -21.50 6.26
CA PRO A 51 -2.20 -20.96 6.53
C PRO A 51 -2.22 -19.97 7.70
N GLN A 52 -1.33 -20.15 8.69
CA GLN A 52 -1.19 -19.24 9.82
C GLN A 52 -0.69 -17.86 9.39
N ILE A 53 0.34 -17.79 8.53
CA ILE A 53 0.82 -16.52 8.00
C ILE A 53 -0.24 -15.88 7.12
N MET A 54 -0.87 -16.64 6.23
CA MET A 54 -1.89 -16.12 5.33
C MET A 54 -3.06 -15.47 6.09
N ARG A 55 -3.53 -16.14 7.15
CA ARG A 55 -4.56 -15.60 8.04
C ARG A 55 -4.14 -14.29 8.72
N GLN A 56 -2.91 -14.22 9.26
CA GLN A 56 -2.42 -13.00 9.91
C GLN A 56 -2.25 -11.85 8.90
N TYR A 57 -1.77 -12.14 7.69
CA TYR A 57 -1.66 -11.15 6.62
C TYR A 57 -3.03 -10.54 6.26
N LEU A 58 -4.04 -11.39 6.06
CA LEU A 58 -5.39 -10.97 5.68
C LEU A 58 -6.09 -10.15 6.76
N ILE A 59 -5.98 -10.59 8.03
CA ILE A 59 -6.56 -9.86 9.17
C ILE A 59 -5.81 -8.55 9.40
N GLY A 60 -4.48 -8.55 9.40
CA GLY A 60 -3.69 -7.36 9.69
C GLY A 60 -3.76 -6.30 8.60
N GLY A 61 -3.90 -6.69 7.33
CA GLY A 61 -4.04 -5.73 6.22
C GLY A 61 -5.41 -5.06 6.17
N TRP A 62 -6.43 -5.67 6.78
CA TRP A 62 -7.82 -5.23 6.70
C TRP A 62 -8.06 -3.78 7.11
N PRO A 63 -7.53 -3.25 8.24
CA PRO A 63 -7.80 -1.87 8.63
C PRO A 63 -7.31 -0.83 7.61
N VAL A 64 -6.21 -1.10 6.92
CA VAL A 64 -5.70 -0.18 5.87
C VAL A 64 -6.60 -0.22 4.65
N VAL A 65 -7.06 -1.41 4.25
CA VAL A 65 -7.94 -1.61 3.09
C VAL A 65 -9.32 -1.00 3.34
N GLU A 66 -9.92 -1.29 4.49
CA GLU A 66 -11.25 -0.79 4.87
C GLU A 66 -11.27 0.74 4.98
N GLN A 67 -10.22 1.34 5.55
CA GLN A 67 -10.16 2.78 5.77
C GLN A 67 -9.49 3.56 4.63
N PHE A 68 -9.10 2.93 3.53
CA PHE A 68 -8.33 3.60 2.49
C PHE A 68 -9.07 4.80 1.90
N ALA A 69 -10.37 4.63 1.61
CA ALA A 69 -11.25 5.73 1.19
C ALA A 69 -11.46 6.80 2.27
N VAL A 70 -11.37 6.43 3.56
CA VAL A 70 -11.46 7.37 4.69
C VAL A 70 -10.20 8.24 4.78
N TYR A 71 -9.01 7.69 4.50
CA TYR A 71 -7.77 8.47 4.41
C TYR A 71 -7.88 9.53 3.29
N MET A 72 -8.36 9.12 2.12
CA MET A 72 -8.64 10.04 1.01
C MET A 72 -9.70 11.10 1.38
N ALA A 73 -10.76 10.71 2.08
CA ALA A 73 -11.79 11.64 2.54
C ALA A 73 -11.23 12.67 3.52
N LYS A 74 -10.37 12.27 4.47
CA LYS A 74 -9.66 13.21 5.37
C LYS A 74 -8.80 14.18 4.57
N ASN A 75 -8.03 13.70 3.61
CA ASN A 75 -7.23 14.56 2.73
C ASN A 75 -8.11 15.52 1.91
N LEU A 76 -9.28 15.08 1.43
CA LEU A 76 -10.23 15.92 0.71
C LEU A 76 -10.69 17.13 1.56
N THR A 77 -10.92 16.93 2.87
CA THR A 77 -11.32 18.03 3.78
C THR A 77 -10.24 19.13 3.94
N LYS A 78 -8.98 18.83 3.61
CA LYS A 78 -7.86 19.79 3.63
C LYS A 78 -7.90 20.75 2.44
N THR A 79 -8.59 20.40 1.36
CA THR A 79 -8.62 21.19 0.11
C THR A 79 -9.54 22.41 0.20
N ARG A 80 -9.20 23.51 -0.49
CA ARG A 80 -10.08 24.66 -0.73
C ARG A 80 -10.05 25.05 -2.21
N PHE A 81 -11.24 25.21 -2.79
CA PHE A 81 -11.40 25.55 -4.20
C PHE A 81 -10.72 26.88 -4.54
N GLY A 82 -9.91 26.89 -5.60
CA GLY A 82 -9.25 28.10 -6.12
C GLY A 82 -8.11 28.65 -5.25
N ARG A 83 -7.72 27.95 -4.16
CA ARG A 83 -6.61 28.37 -3.30
C ARG A 83 -5.24 28.09 -3.93
N HIS A 84 -5.12 26.97 -4.64
CA HIS A 84 -3.88 26.54 -5.30
C HIS A 84 -4.19 25.54 -6.42
N PRO A 85 -3.50 25.59 -7.59
CA PRO A 85 -3.74 24.65 -8.68
C PRO A 85 -3.60 23.19 -8.27
N GLY A 86 -2.59 22.87 -7.45
CA GLY A 86 -2.38 21.52 -6.92
C GLY A 86 -3.50 21.05 -5.98
N GLU A 87 -4.15 21.97 -5.26
CA GLU A 87 -5.29 21.62 -4.41
C GLU A 87 -6.55 21.32 -5.21
N ASP A 88 -6.81 22.06 -6.28
CA ASP A 88 -7.93 21.78 -7.17
C ASP A 88 -7.73 20.45 -7.91
N MET A 89 -6.47 20.11 -8.23
CA MET A 89 -6.12 18.80 -8.78
C MET A 89 -6.35 17.68 -7.76
N ALA A 90 -5.81 17.84 -6.54
CA ALA A 90 -6.02 16.89 -5.44
C ALA A 90 -7.52 16.67 -5.16
N ARG A 91 -8.31 17.75 -5.06
CA ARG A 91 -9.75 17.69 -4.80
C ARG A 91 -10.47 16.83 -5.84
N ARG A 92 -10.27 17.12 -7.13
CA ARG A 92 -10.93 16.38 -8.22
C ARG A 92 -10.50 14.92 -8.25
N TRP A 93 -9.22 14.65 -8.06
CA TRP A 93 -8.67 13.30 -8.05
C TRP A 93 -9.20 12.48 -6.87
N LEU A 94 -9.16 13.02 -5.65
CA LEU A 94 -9.67 12.35 -4.45
C LEU A 94 -11.18 12.04 -4.57
N MET A 95 -11.99 12.97 -5.07
CA MET A 95 -13.43 12.72 -5.27
C MET A 95 -13.70 11.56 -6.24
N ARG A 96 -12.89 11.40 -7.28
CA ARG A 96 -13.01 10.29 -8.24
C ARG A 96 -12.52 8.98 -7.64
N ASN A 97 -11.37 9.00 -6.96
CA ASN A 97 -10.74 7.77 -6.47
C ASN A 97 -11.37 7.23 -5.19
N ILE A 98 -12.02 8.06 -4.36
CA ILE A 98 -12.92 7.57 -3.31
C ILE A 98 -14.02 6.67 -3.90
N ARG A 99 -14.52 6.98 -5.09
CA ARG A 99 -15.51 6.14 -5.78
C ARG A 99 -14.88 4.86 -6.36
N VAL A 100 -13.60 4.87 -6.74
CA VAL A 100 -12.91 3.66 -7.22
C VAL A 100 -12.87 2.59 -6.14
N GLU A 101 -12.60 2.99 -4.89
CA GLU A 101 -12.51 2.07 -3.74
C GLU A 101 -13.82 1.41 -3.30
N LEU A 102 -14.97 1.78 -3.90
CA LEU A 102 -16.31 1.42 -3.42
C LEU A 102 -16.47 -0.06 -3.06
N ASN A 103 -15.91 -0.97 -3.87
CA ASN A 103 -16.06 -2.42 -3.68
C ASN A 103 -14.76 -3.11 -3.23
N HIS A 104 -13.68 -2.36 -2.99
CA HIS A 104 -12.37 -2.97 -2.69
C HIS A 104 -12.37 -3.67 -1.33
N ALA A 105 -13.06 -3.11 -0.33
CA ALA A 105 -13.26 -3.77 0.95
C ALA A 105 -14.00 -5.12 0.79
N ASP A 106 -15.07 -5.16 0.00
CA ASP A 106 -15.80 -6.41 -0.29
C ASP A 106 -14.92 -7.44 -1.00
N TYR A 107 -14.08 -7.01 -1.94
CA TYR A 107 -13.14 -7.91 -2.61
C TYR A 107 -12.09 -8.47 -1.66
N TRP A 108 -11.63 -7.71 -0.67
CA TRP A 108 -10.75 -8.21 0.37
C TRP A 108 -11.45 -9.24 1.26
N VAL A 109 -12.70 -8.99 1.68
CA VAL A 109 -13.50 -9.97 2.45
C VAL A 109 -13.68 -11.27 1.66
N ASN A 110 -13.91 -11.19 0.35
CA ASN A 110 -13.99 -12.37 -0.51
C ASN A 110 -12.66 -13.14 -0.59
N TRP A 111 -11.53 -12.44 -0.60
CA TRP A 111 -10.22 -13.06 -0.54
C TRP A 111 -9.96 -13.72 0.82
N CYS A 112 -10.38 -13.07 1.90
CA CYS A 112 -10.32 -13.60 3.26
C CYS A 112 -11.12 -14.91 3.40
N ALA A 113 -12.35 -14.93 2.90
CA ALA A 113 -13.21 -16.11 2.97
C ALA A 113 -12.62 -17.31 2.21
N ALA A 114 -11.82 -17.09 1.17
CA ALA A 114 -11.14 -18.16 0.43
C ALA A 114 -9.99 -18.83 1.23
N HIS A 115 -9.62 -18.25 2.37
CA HIS A 115 -8.60 -18.74 3.30
C HIS A 115 -9.17 -18.98 4.71
N ASP A 116 -10.47 -19.27 4.80
CA ASP A 116 -11.17 -19.51 6.06
C ASP A 116 -11.02 -18.37 7.09
N VAL A 117 -10.89 -17.12 6.61
CA VAL A 117 -10.91 -15.91 7.45
C VAL A 117 -12.28 -15.27 7.33
N THR A 118 -13.04 -15.28 8.43
CA THR A 118 -14.39 -14.75 8.50
C THR A 118 -14.42 -13.23 8.71
N LEU A 119 -15.58 -12.60 8.49
CA LEU A 119 -15.74 -11.18 8.81
C LEU A 119 -15.59 -10.91 10.31
N GLU A 120 -16.00 -11.85 11.18
CA GLU A 120 -15.78 -11.75 12.63
C GLU A 120 -14.28 -11.72 12.94
N ASP A 121 -13.47 -12.56 12.29
CA ASP A 121 -12.01 -12.55 12.46
C ASP A 121 -11.39 -11.20 12.06
N LEU A 122 -11.91 -10.57 10.99
CA LEU A 122 -11.49 -9.25 10.55
C LEU A 122 -11.89 -8.15 11.54
N HIS A 123 -13.02 -8.27 12.23
CA HIS A 123 -13.43 -7.32 13.27
C HIS A 123 -12.65 -7.51 14.57
N ASP A 124 -12.35 -8.75 14.93
CA ASP A 124 -11.66 -9.13 16.17
C ASP A 124 -10.19 -8.68 16.20
N GLN A 125 -9.56 -8.48 15.03
CA GLN A 125 -8.20 -7.95 14.88
C GLN A 125 -7.16 -8.61 15.82
N ARG A 126 -7.25 -9.94 15.97
CA ARG A 126 -6.32 -10.75 16.78
C ARG A 126 -5.01 -11.00 16.03
N VAL A 127 -4.23 -9.95 15.86
CA VAL A 127 -2.89 -9.97 15.24
C VAL A 127 -1.87 -9.27 16.14
N ALA A 128 -0.58 -9.44 15.82
CA ALA A 128 0.49 -8.77 16.55
C ALA A 128 0.50 -7.25 16.28
N PRO A 129 0.92 -6.40 17.24
CA PRO A 129 0.87 -4.94 17.10
C PRO A 129 1.68 -4.40 15.91
N GLU A 130 2.73 -5.10 15.48
CA GLU A 130 3.51 -4.77 14.28
C GLU A 130 2.63 -4.69 13.02
N LEU A 131 1.56 -5.49 12.95
CA LEU A 131 0.63 -5.49 11.81
C LEU A 131 -0.36 -4.30 11.87
N HIS A 132 -0.54 -3.66 13.02
CA HIS A 132 -1.39 -2.48 13.17
C HIS A 132 -0.65 -1.15 12.95
N ALA A 133 0.68 -1.13 13.06
CA ALA A 133 1.46 0.10 12.98
C ALA A 133 1.20 0.90 11.69
N LEU A 134 1.02 0.20 10.57
CA LEU A 134 0.70 0.83 9.28
C LEU A 134 -0.65 1.57 9.31
N SER A 135 -1.71 0.98 9.85
CA SER A 135 -3.04 1.61 9.88
C SER A 135 -3.06 2.83 10.81
N HIS A 136 -2.37 2.76 11.95
CA HIS A 136 -2.20 3.88 12.86
C HIS A 136 -1.45 5.05 12.19
N TRP A 137 -0.39 4.75 11.45
CA TRP A 137 0.35 5.74 10.67
C TRP A 137 -0.52 6.40 9.59
N CYS A 138 -1.24 5.59 8.79
CA CYS A 138 -2.14 6.09 7.75
C CYS A 138 -3.19 7.04 8.32
N TRP A 139 -3.80 6.67 9.46
CA TRP A 139 -4.76 7.54 10.15
C TRP A 139 -4.10 8.82 10.65
N GLN A 140 -2.95 8.72 11.31
CA GLN A 140 -2.22 9.87 11.86
C GLN A 140 -1.90 10.89 10.77
N THR A 141 -1.19 10.48 9.70
CA THR A 141 -0.78 11.40 8.63
C THR A 141 -1.99 12.01 7.91
N SER A 142 -3.03 11.21 7.66
CA SER A 142 -4.27 11.70 7.06
C SER A 142 -4.99 12.70 7.95
N SER A 143 -4.86 12.60 9.28
CA SER A 143 -5.54 13.47 10.23
C SER A 143 -4.75 14.74 10.60
N SER A 144 -3.42 14.68 10.69
CA SER A 144 -2.60 15.77 11.22
C SER A 144 -1.70 16.47 10.20
N ASP A 145 -1.23 15.75 9.18
CA ASP A 145 -0.17 16.26 8.32
C ASP A 145 -0.75 17.09 7.16
N SER A 146 0.13 17.82 6.47
CA SER A 146 -0.25 18.56 5.27
C SER A 146 -0.82 17.64 4.17
N LEU A 147 -1.58 18.22 3.23
CA LEU A 147 -2.16 17.46 2.12
C LEU A 147 -1.09 16.73 1.30
N ALA A 148 0.01 17.40 0.96
CA ALA A 148 1.09 16.82 0.17
C ALA A 148 1.77 15.65 0.89
N VAL A 149 2.03 15.79 2.20
CA VAL A 149 2.67 14.74 3.02
C VAL A 149 1.78 13.53 3.18
N ALA A 150 0.50 13.74 3.48
CA ALA A 150 -0.44 12.63 3.65
C ALA A 150 -0.69 11.88 2.33
N MET A 151 -0.85 12.59 1.20
CA MET A 151 -0.97 11.94 -0.11
C MET A 151 0.31 11.20 -0.52
N ALA A 152 1.50 11.72 -0.15
CA ALA A 152 2.76 11.01 -0.36
C ALA A 152 2.83 9.71 0.44
N ALA A 153 2.37 9.74 1.70
CA ALA A 153 2.37 8.58 2.58
C ALA A 153 1.35 7.51 2.18
N THR A 154 0.17 7.87 1.67
CA THR A 154 -0.90 6.92 1.35
C THR A 154 -0.99 6.63 -0.15
N ASN A 155 -1.36 7.62 -0.95
CA ASN A 155 -1.72 7.43 -2.35
C ASN A 155 -0.51 7.16 -3.25
N TYR A 156 0.64 7.77 -2.94
CA TYR A 156 1.88 7.48 -3.66
C TYR A 156 2.55 6.20 -3.14
N ALA A 157 2.91 6.18 -1.85
CA ALA A 157 3.72 5.09 -1.30
C ALA A 157 2.93 3.76 -1.22
N ILE A 158 1.78 3.74 -0.54
CA ILE A 158 1.06 2.49 -0.26
C ILE A 158 0.41 1.94 -1.52
N GLU A 159 -0.30 2.74 -2.33
CA GLU A 159 -0.89 2.24 -3.58
C GLU A 159 0.20 1.79 -4.56
N GLY A 160 1.28 2.57 -4.71
CA GLY A 160 2.38 2.23 -5.60
C GLY A 160 3.08 0.91 -5.22
N ALA A 161 3.39 0.70 -3.94
CA ALA A 161 3.91 -0.59 -3.48
C ALA A 161 2.87 -1.70 -3.63
N THR A 162 1.57 -1.39 -3.45
CA THR A 162 0.48 -2.35 -3.58
C THR A 162 0.25 -2.86 -4.98
N GLY A 163 0.34 -1.98 -5.98
CA GLY A 163 0.33 -2.39 -7.38
C GLY A 163 1.46 -3.39 -7.68
N GLU A 164 2.67 -3.08 -7.24
CA GLU A 164 3.85 -3.93 -7.48
C GLU A 164 3.77 -5.29 -6.76
N TRP A 165 3.51 -5.32 -5.46
CA TRP A 165 3.49 -6.61 -4.75
C TRP A 165 2.31 -7.49 -5.18
N SER A 166 1.15 -6.90 -5.51
CA SER A 166 0.01 -7.67 -6.00
C SER A 166 0.28 -8.26 -7.39
N ALA A 167 1.03 -7.54 -8.24
CA ALA A 167 1.54 -8.07 -9.50
C ALA A 167 2.55 -9.21 -9.30
N VAL A 168 3.46 -9.11 -8.32
CA VAL A 168 4.37 -10.21 -7.95
C VAL A 168 3.58 -11.47 -7.57
N VAL A 169 2.57 -11.35 -6.71
CA VAL A 169 1.72 -12.48 -6.30
C VAL A 169 0.98 -13.11 -7.49
N CYS A 170 0.59 -12.30 -8.47
CA CYS A 170 -0.13 -12.75 -9.67
C CYS A 170 0.77 -13.26 -10.81
N SER A 171 2.09 -13.14 -10.71
CA SER A 171 3.01 -13.21 -11.86
C SER A 171 3.16 -14.59 -12.51
N THR A 172 2.92 -15.68 -11.79
CA THR A 172 3.12 -17.06 -12.31
C THR A 172 1.84 -17.86 -12.48
N GLY A 173 0.70 -17.38 -11.99
CA GLY A 173 -0.58 -18.11 -11.99
C GLY A 173 -0.72 -19.15 -10.88
N VAL A 174 0.38 -19.65 -10.29
CA VAL A 174 0.38 -20.73 -9.29
C VAL A 174 -0.57 -20.46 -8.12
N TYR A 175 -0.51 -19.27 -7.50
CA TYR A 175 -1.41 -18.90 -6.42
C TYR A 175 -2.89 -18.90 -6.83
N ALA A 176 -3.21 -18.46 -8.06
CA ALA A 176 -4.58 -18.45 -8.55
C ALA A 176 -5.09 -19.87 -8.82
N GLU A 177 -4.24 -20.74 -9.37
CA GLU A 177 -4.56 -22.12 -9.71
C GLU A 177 -4.76 -23.01 -8.47
N ALA A 178 -4.18 -22.61 -7.32
CA ALA A 178 -4.41 -23.27 -6.03
C ALA A 178 -5.87 -23.13 -5.53
N PHE A 179 -6.62 -22.13 -6.00
CA PHE A 179 -8.07 -22.05 -5.73
C PHE A 179 -8.86 -22.95 -6.69
N ALA A 180 -9.92 -23.56 -6.17
CA ALA A 180 -10.90 -24.28 -6.97
C ALA A 180 -11.54 -23.37 -8.03
N GLU A 181 -11.82 -23.91 -9.21
CA GLU A 181 -12.18 -23.14 -10.40
C GLU A 181 -13.42 -22.26 -10.18
N GLU A 182 -14.41 -22.78 -9.47
CA GLU A 182 -15.68 -22.13 -9.18
C GLU A 182 -15.55 -20.91 -8.25
N THR A 183 -14.54 -20.88 -7.38
CA THR A 183 -14.31 -19.75 -6.44
C THR A 183 -13.19 -18.82 -6.90
N ARG A 184 -12.26 -19.29 -7.73
CA ARG A 184 -11.03 -18.59 -8.15
C ARG A 184 -11.25 -17.13 -8.56
N LYS A 185 -12.24 -16.87 -9.43
CA LYS A 185 -12.51 -15.50 -9.92
C LYS A 185 -12.88 -14.55 -8.78
N LYS A 186 -13.65 -15.04 -7.81
CA LYS A 186 -14.11 -14.27 -6.64
C LYS A 186 -12.94 -14.05 -5.66
N SER A 187 -12.18 -15.11 -5.37
CA SER A 187 -11.02 -15.06 -4.45
C SER A 187 -9.90 -14.16 -4.95
N MET A 188 -9.65 -14.13 -6.26
CA MET A 188 -8.58 -13.34 -6.87
C MET A 188 -8.97 -11.89 -7.21
N LYS A 189 -10.23 -11.48 -6.96
CA LYS A 189 -10.75 -10.21 -7.48
C LYS A 189 -9.96 -9.00 -6.97
N TRP A 190 -9.65 -8.94 -5.68
CA TRP A 190 -8.89 -7.83 -5.10
C TRP A 190 -7.50 -7.71 -5.72
N LEU A 191 -6.77 -8.82 -5.78
CA LEU A 191 -5.43 -8.88 -6.37
C LEU A 191 -5.46 -8.45 -7.84
N LYS A 192 -6.41 -8.94 -8.63
CA LYS A 192 -6.51 -8.58 -10.06
C LYS A 192 -6.88 -7.11 -10.29
N MET A 193 -7.57 -6.45 -9.37
CA MET A 193 -7.84 -5.01 -9.49
C MET A 193 -6.58 -4.17 -9.31
N HIS A 194 -5.68 -4.59 -8.41
CA HIS A 194 -4.47 -3.84 -8.05
C HIS A 194 -3.22 -4.25 -8.84
N ALA A 195 -3.16 -5.49 -9.35
CA ALA A 195 -2.01 -6.04 -10.07
C ALA A 195 -1.86 -5.51 -11.51
N GLN A 196 -2.35 -4.30 -11.82
CA GLN A 196 -2.28 -3.73 -13.17
C GLN A 196 -0.88 -3.14 -13.39
N TYR A 197 -0.19 -3.62 -14.44
CA TYR A 197 1.17 -3.21 -14.77
C TYR A 197 1.27 -1.71 -15.15
N ASP A 198 0.16 -1.12 -15.60
CA ASP A 198 0.00 0.27 -16.01
C ASP A 198 -0.79 1.12 -14.99
N ASP A 199 -0.74 0.75 -13.70
CA ASP A 199 -1.42 1.52 -12.65
C ASP A 199 -0.90 2.97 -12.60
N ALA A 200 -1.75 3.89 -13.05
CA ALA A 200 -1.48 5.31 -13.11
C ALA A 200 -1.61 5.98 -11.75
N HIS A 201 -2.34 5.38 -10.78
CA HIS A 201 -2.69 6.03 -9.51
C HIS A 201 -1.48 6.60 -8.74
N PRO A 202 -0.38 5.86 -8.49
CA PRO A 202 0.77 6.42 -7.79
C PRO A 202 1.43 7.58 -8.56
N TRP A 203 1.43 7.55 -9.90
CA TRP A 203 2.01 8.60 -10.72
C TRP A 203 1.14 9.86 -10.79
N GLU A 204 -0.18 9.70 -10.81
CA GLU A 204 -1.13 10.81 -10.65
C GLU A 204 -1.00 11.45 -9.26
N ALA A 205 -0.83 10.64 -8.20
CA ALA A 205 -0.55 11.13 -6.85
C ALA A 205 0.76 11.91 -6.80
N LEU A 206 1.84 11.41 -7.45
CA LEU A 206 3.11 12.13 -7.54
C LEU A 206 2.98 13.45 -8.29
N GLU A 207 2.21 13.50 -9.38
CA GLU A 207 1.89 14.73 -10.11
C GLU A 207 1.19 15.74 -9.21
N ILE A 208 0.19 15.31 -8.44
CA ILE A 208 -0.49 16.16 -7.45
C ILE A 208 0.47 16.71 -6.41
N ILE A 209 1.34 15.86 -5.85
CA ILE A 209 2.35 16.27 -4.87
C ILE A 209 3.30 17.31 -5.49
N CYS A 210 3.81 17.05 -6.70
CA CYS A 210 4.68 17.99 -7.39
C CYS A 210 4.00 19.33 -7.67
N THR A 211 2.73 19.33 -8.10
CA THR A 211 1.97 20.56 -8.32
C THR A 211 1.64 21.28 -7.02
N LEU A 212 1.40 20.58 -5.91
CA LEU A 212 1.19 21.18 -4.58
C LEU A 212 2.45 21.87 -4.04
N VAL A 213 3.61 21.28 -4.32
CA VAL A 213 4.89 21.63 -3.71
C VAL A 213 5.72 22.59 -4.57
N GLY A 214 5.56 22.55 -5.89
CA GLY A 214 6.24 23.41 -6.86
C GLY A 214 7.62 22.90 -7.28
N ASN A 215 8.35 23.68 -8.09
CA ASN A 215 9.65 23.26 -8.62
C ASN A 215 10.80 23.38 -7.61
N LYS A 216 10.69 24.27 -6.62
CA LYS A 216 11.76 24.57 -5.64
C LYS A 216 11.28 24.50 -4.19
N PRO A 217 10.85 23.34 -3.69
CA PRO A 217 10.54 23.19 -2.27
C PRO A 217 11.76 23.39 -1.38
N SER A 218 11.51 23.83 -0.16
CA SER A 218 12.54 23.88 0.88
C SER A 218 13.09 22.47 1.17
N LEU A 219 14.35 22.40 1.58
CA LEU A 219 14.98 21.13 1.99
C LEU A 219 14.21 20.46 3.13
N GLN A 220 13.60 21.24 4.02
CA GLN A 220 12.75 20.74 5.10
C GLN A 220 11.54 19.99 4.56
N LEU A 221 10.82 20.55 3.57
CA LEU A 221 9.66 19.90 2.98
C LEU A 221 10.06 18.66 2.17
N GLN A 222 11.19 18.70 1.44
CA GLN A 222 11.73 17.52 0.76
C GLN A 222 12.05 16.39 1.77
N ALA A 223 12.64 16.73 2.91
CA ALA A 223 12.93 15.76 3.97
C ALA A 223 11.64 15.20 4.60
N GLU A 224 10.62 16.03 4.81
CA GLU A 224 9.32 15.61 5.35
C GLU A 224 8.61 14.62 4.43
N LEU A 225 8.56 14.91 3.12
CA LEU A 225 8.01 14.00 2.11
C LEU A 225 8.76 12.67 2.09
N ARG A 226 10.10 12.70 2.08
CA ARG A 226 10.94 11.50 2.11
C ARG A 226 10.70 10.66 3.35
N GLN A 227 10.63 11.28 4.52
CA GLN A 227 10.37 10.58 5.78
C GLN A 227 8.97 9.95 5.80
N ALA A 228 7.95 10.64 5.29
CA ALA A 228 6.59 10.12 5.24
C ALA A 228 6.46 8.91 4.30
N VAL A 229 7.03 9.01 3.08
CA VAL A 229 7.08 7.91 2.11
C VAL A 229 7.85 6.70 2.68
N THR A 230 9.05 6.94 3.21
CA THR A 230 9.88 5.88 3.80
C THR A 230 9.18 5.23 4.98
N LYS A 231 8.51 6.00 5.85
CA LYS A 231 7.78 5.46 7.00
C LYS A 231 6.63 4.54 6.59
N SER A 232 5.92 4.85 5.51
CA SER A 232 4.90 3.94 4.96
C SER A 232 5.52 2.61 4.53
N TYR A 233 6.63 2.64 3.77
CA TYR A 233 7.34 1.43 3.38
C TYR A 233 7.92 0.67 4.58
N ASP A 234 8.43 1.36 5.58
CA ASP A 234 9.03 0.76 6.77
C ASP A 234 7.98 0.04 7.63
N TYR A 235 6.76 0.59 7.75
CA TYR A 235 5.67 -0.10 8.43
C TYR A 235 5.10 -1.27 7.62
N MET A 236 5.08 -1.18 6.28
CA MET A 236 4.81 -2.36 5.45
C MET A 236 5.89 -3.42 5.66
N TYR A 237 7.16 -3.05 5.70
CA TYR A 237 8.26 -3.99 5.93
C TYR A 237 8.18 -4.62 7.33
N LEU A 238 7.91 -3.83 8.38
CA LEU A 238 7.71 -4.33 9.75
C LEU A 238 6.57 -5.36 9.81
N PHE A 239 5.46 -5.08 9.13
CA PHE A 239 4.33 -6.00 8.97
C PHE A 239 4.78 -7.34 8.37
N LEU A 240 5.54 -7.28 7.27
CA LEU A 240 5.97 -8.46 6.51
C LEU A 240 7.00 -9.29 7.27
N GLU A 241 7.96 -8.64 7.93
CA GLU A 241 8.95 -9.29 8.79
C GLU A 241 8.26 -10.02 9.95
N ARG A 242 7.27 -9.39 10.59
CA ARG A 242 6.54 -10.02 11.68
C ARG A 242 5.78 -11.26 11.21
N CYS A 243 5.17 -11.21 10.04
CA CYS A 243 4.54 -12.38 9.41
C CYS A 243 5.54 -13.52 9.22
N MET A 244 6.71 -13.24 8.62
CA MET A 244 7.74 -14.26 8.34
C MET A 244 8.39 -14.86 9.59
N GLN A 245 8.32 -14.18 10.73
CA GLN A 245 8.80 -14.72 12.00
C GLN A 245 7.87 -15.80 12.58
N LEU A 246 6.58 -15.84 12.22
CA LEU A 246 5.61 -16.81 12.77
C LEU A 246 5.99 -18.27 12.47
N ASP A 247 6.55 -18.53 11.29
CA ASP A 247 6.99 -19.87 10.91
C ASP A 247 8.32 -20.27 11.57
N LYS A 248 9.21 -19.31 11.85
CA LYS A 248 10.51 -19.56 12.50
C LYS A 248 10.37 -20.05 13.95
N VAL A 249 9.31 -19.65 14.65
CA VAL A 249 9.05 -20.02 16.06
C VAL A 249 8.60 -21.49 16.20
N LYS A 250 8.12 -22.16 15.14
CA LYS A 250 7.77 -23.59 15.19
C LYS A 250 8.97 -24.54 15.06
N SER A 251 10.09 -24.09 14.48
CA SER A 251 11.27 -24.92 14.21
C SER A 251 11.96 -25.54 15.45
N PRO A 252 11.91 -24.96 16.67
CA PRO A 252 12.50 -25.61 17.85
C PRO A 252 11.61 -26.67 18.49
N ARG A 253 10.27 -26.55 18.41
CA ARG A 253 9.35 -27.45 19.12
C ARG A 253 9.04 -28.75 18.38
N GLY A 254 9.13 -28.76 17.05
CA GLY A 254 8.98 -29.99 16.25
C GLY A 254 10.17 -30.96 16.36
N ARG A 255 11.34 -30.47 16.78
CA ARG A 255 12.57 -31.28 16.85
C ARG A 255 12.74 -32.02 18.19
N VAL A 256 12.09 -31.54 19.26
CA VAL A 256 12.12 -32.20 20.58
C VAL A 256 11.13 -33.37 20.62
N ALA A 257 9.94 -33.23 19.98
CA ALA A 257 8.96 -34.31 19.92
C ALA A 257 9.42 -35.53 19.10
N ALA A 258 10.35 -35.35 18.16
CA ALA A 258 10.93 -36.44 17.36
C ALA A 258 12.11 -37.16 18.05
N LEU A 259 12.53 -36.70 19.23
CA LEU A 259 13.60 -37.33 20.04
C LEU A 259 13.04 -38.06 21.28
N GLU A 260 11.73 -38.03 21.50
CA GLU A 260 11.02 -38.76 22.58
C GLU A 260 10.14 -39.91 22.05
N MET A 261 10.34 -40.34 20.80
CA MET A 261 9.70 -41.54 20.22
C MET A 261 10.74 -42.59 19.81
#